data_AF-A0A1F7IAD4-F1
#
_entry.id   AF-A0A1F7IAD4-F1
#
_cell.length_a   1.000
_cell.length_b   1.000
_cell.length_c   1.000
_cell.angle_alpha   90.00
_cell.angle_beta   90.00
_cell.angle_gamma   90.00
#
_symmetry.space_group_name_H-M   'P 1'
#
loop_
_entity.id
_entity.type
_entity.pdbx_description
1 polymer ?
#
loop_
_entity_poly.entity_id
_entity_poly.type
_entity_poly.pdbx_seq_one_letter_code
_entity_poly.pdbx_strand_id
1 'polypeptide(L)'
;MTLFLHESVHILISLIIGYLVWCIYKKPFPSFFAAFLGGVLIDLDHLVDYFFVYGFNFNLVNFLKGYHFDISNKLYVPFHAWEYVVILNILYIYFEKKWKQKKVAVFKIILAFVLALNLGIYSHLIIDTFSNGVESFGYSLIYRALNKFRSDKVSN
;
A
#
# COMPACT_ATOMS: atom_id res chain seq x y z
N MET A 1 -2.99 14.67 -11.22
CA MET A 1 -1.76 15.15 -10.55
C MET A 1 -0.56 14.65 -11.35
N THR A 2 0.60 15.32 -11.34
CA THR A 2 1.80 14.73 -11.99
C THR A 2 2.29 13.55 -11.15
N LEU A 3 2.88 12.52 -11.78
CA LEU A 3 3.43 11.36 -11.06
C LEU A 3 4.39 11.79 -9.94
N PHE A 4 5.29 12.73 -10.24
CA PHE A 4 6.23 13.26 -9.25
C PHE A 4 5.53 13.83 -8.01
N LEU A 5 4.46 14.61 -8.21
CA LEU A 5 3.71 15.19 -7.08
C LEU A 5 2.93 14.10 -6.33
N HIS A 6 2.38 13.11 -7.04
CA HIS A 6 1.70 11.94 -6.46
C HIS A 6 2.60 11.17 -5.51
N GLU A 7 3.77 10.75 -5.99
CA GLU A 7 4.76 10.03 -5.19
C GLU A 7 5.30 10.87 -4.02
N SER A 8 5.45 12.19 -4.23
CA SER A 8 5.90 13.09 -3.17
C SER A 8 4.91 13.16 -2.01
N VAL A 9 3.61 13.10 -2.29
CA VAL A 9 2.56 13.05 -1.26
C VAL A 9 2.65 11.74 -0.48
N HIS A 10 2.79 10.60 -1.16
CA HIS A 10 2.97 9.28 -0.53
C HIS A 10 4.19 9.23 0.39
N ILE A 11 5.33 9.76 -0.06
CA ILE A 11 6.55 9.86 0.75
C ILE A 11 6.31 10.76 1.98
N LEU A 12 5.73 11.94 1.80
CA LEU A 12 5.49 12.88 2.90
C LEU A 12 4.56 12.27 3.96
N ILE A 13 3.46 11.66 3.54
CA ILE A 13 2.51 11.01 4.43
C ILE A 13 3.14 9.82 5.15
N SER A 14 3.94 9.01 4.44
CA SER A 14 4.70 7.91 5.05
C SER A 14 5.68 8.38 6.13
N LEU A 15 6.36 9.52 5.92
CA LEU A 15 7.24 10.13 6.92
C LEU A 15 6.46 10.61 8.15
N ILE A 16 5.31 11.25 7.95
CA ILE A 16 4.43 11.69 9.04
C ILE A 16 3.95 10.49 9.86
N ILE A 17 3.47 9.43 9.20
CA ILE A 17 3.01 8.20 9.85
C ILE A 17 4.17 7.55 10.64
N GLY A 18 5.34 7.41 10.01
CA GLY A 18 6.53 6.85 10.66
C GLY A 18 6.90 7.63 11.92
N TYR A 19 6.83 8.96 11.87
CA TYR A 19 7.07 9.83 13.03
C TYR A 19 6.03 9.63 14.14
N LEU A 20 4.74 9.61 13.81
CA LEU A 20 3.66 9.41 14.78
C LEU A 20 3.78 8.05 15.49
N VAL A 21 4.01 6.98 14.74
CA VAL A 21 4.18 5.62 15.29
C VAL A 21 5.45 5.52 16.12
N TRP A 22 6.54 6.17 15.72
CA TRP A 22 7.75 6.27 16.52
C TRP A 22 7.47 6.96 17.86
N CYS A 23 6.71 8.04 17.89
CA CYS A 23 6.35 8.73 19.14
C CYS A 23 5.62 7.81 20.12
N ILE A 24 4.79 6.87 19.63
CA ILE A 24 4.03 5.92 20.45
C ILE A 24 4.94 4.79 20.98
N TYR A 25 5.69 4.12 20.11
CA TYR A 25 6.42 2.89 20.48
C TYR A 25 7.89 3.10 20.84
N LYS A 26 8.45 4.27 20.52
CA LYS A 26 9.87 4.61 20.65
C LYS A 26 10.78 3.64 19.90
N LYS A 27 10.33 3.19 18.72
CA LYS A 27 11.07 2.32 17.79
C LYS A 27 11.19 2.98 16.42
N PRO A 28 12.21 3.82 16.17
CA PRO A 28 12.27 4.64 14.97
C PRO A 28 12.38 3.79 13.70
N PHE A 29 13.36 2.88 13.64
CA PHE A 29 13.60 2.07 12.44
C PHE A 29 12.37 1.27 11.99
N PRO A 30 11.71 0.44 12.84
CA PRO A 30 10.50 -0.27 12.43
C PRO A 30 9.35 0.65 12.02
N SER A 31 9.24 1.84 12.62
CA SER A 31 8.14 2.77 12.32
C SER A 31 8.30 3.41 10.94
N PHE A 32 9.48 3.98 10.65
CA PHE A 32 9.73 4.62 9.35
C PHE A 32 9.82 3.60 8.22
N PHE A 33 10.54 2.49 8.44
CA PHE A 33 10.71 1.48 7.41
C PHE A 33 9.38 0.85 7.00
N ALA A 34 8.52 0.50 7.97
CA ALA A 34 7.22 -0.08 7.67
C ALA A 34 6.24 0.91 7.05
N ALA A 35 6.24 2.17 7.49
CA ALA A 35 5.42 3.22 6.87
C ALA A 35 5.82 3.43 5.40
N PHE A 36 7.13 3.50 5.12
CA PHE A 36 7.64 3.62 3.75
C PHE A 36 7.34 2.38 2.90
N LEU A 37 7.45 1.18 3.48
CA LEU A 37 7.10 -0.07 2.81
C LEU A 37 5.62 -0.10 2.39
N GLY A 38 4.72 0.31 3.28
CA GLY A 38 3.28 0.30 3.02
C GLY A 38 2.78 1.49 2.20
N GLY A 39 3.42 2.65 2.35
CA GLY A 39 2.94 3.89 1.75
C GLY A 39 3.62 4.27 0.43
N VAL A 40 4.78 3.69 0.11
CA VAL A 40 5.53 4.02 -1.11
C VAL A 40 5.91 2.76 -1.89
N LEU A 41 6.51 1.76 -1.24
CA LEU A 41 6.97 0.56 -1.96
C LEU A 41 5.83 -0.36 -2.43
N ILE A 42 4.60 -0.07 -2.02
CA ILE A 42 3.40 -0.77 -2.48
C ILE A 42 3.24 -0.63 -4.01
N ASP A 43 3.60 0.53 -4.58
CA ASP A 43 3.58 0.82 -6.02
C ASP A 43 4.55 -0.03 -6.86
N LEU A 44 5.48 -0.75 -6.22
CA LEU A 44 6.29 -1.71 -6.98
C LEU A 44 5.45 -2.84 -7.58
N ASP A 45 4.21 -3.03 -7.11
CA ASP A 45 3.30 -4.01 -7.69
C ASP A 45 2.79 -3.63 -9.08
N HIS A 46 2.86 -2.36 -9.50
CA HIS A 46 2.59 -1.94 -10.88
C HIS A 46 3.56 -2.59 -11.87
N LEU A 47 4.72 -3.06 -11.42
CA LEU A 47 5.62 -3.87 -12.25
C LEU A 47 4.97 -5.19 -12.68
N VAL A 48 4.03 -5.73 -11.91
CA VAL A 48 3.27 -6.93 -12.29
C VAL A 48 2.44 -6.64 -13.53
N ASP A 49 1.67 -5.55 -13.54
CA ASP A 49 0.88 -5.12 -14.68
C ASP A 49 1.76 -4.76 -15.89
N TYR A 50 2.88 -4.08 -15.64
CA TYR A 50 3.85 -3.76 -16.70
C TYR A 50 4.41 -5.03 -17.36
N PHE A 51 4.90 -5.99 -16.57
CA PHE A 51 5.48 -7.22 -17.09
C PHE A 51 4.44 -8.17 -17.69
N PHE A 52 3.17 -8.05 -17.27
CA PHE A 52 2.07 -8.76 -17.92
C PHE A 52 1.90 -8.32 -19.39
N VAL A 53 2.08 -7.02 -19.67
CA VAL A 53 1.94 -6.47 -21.04
C VAL A 53 3.22 -6.60 -21.86
N TYR A 54 4.36 -6.25 -21.28
CA TYR A 54 5.62 -6.09 -22.02
C TYR A 54 6.60 -7.27 -21.85
N GLY A 55 6.25 -8.29 -21.05
CA GLY A 55 7.20 -9.31 -20.60
C GLY A 55 8.35 -8.66 -19.82
N PHE A 56 9.51 -9.31 -19.72
CA PHE A 56 10.66 -8.78 -18.97
C PHE A 56 11.44 -7.64 -19.68
N ASN A 57 10.90 -7.06 -20.75
CA ASN A 57 11.50 -5.93 -21.46
C ASN A 57 11.19 -4.61 -20.76
N PHE A 58 11.96 -4.30 -19.71
CA PHE A 58 11.73 -3.09 -18.91
C PHE A 58 12.13 -1.81 -19.66
N ASN A 59 11.19 -0.88 -19.75
CA ASN A 59 11.40 0.47 -20.26
C ASN A 59 10.82 1.47 -19.26
N LEU A 60 11.70 2.26 -18.65
CA LEU A 60 11.32 3.20 -17.60
C LEU A 60 10.32 4.25 -18.09
N VAL A 61 10.45 4.74 -19.33
CA VAL A 61 9.54 5.76 -19.88
C VAL A 61 8.12 5.20 -20.03
N ASN A 62 7.97 3.98 -20.52
CA ASN A 62 6.67 3.32 -20.65
C ASN A 62 6.05 3.01 -19.27
N PHE A 63 6.88 2.60 -18.31
CA PHE A 63 6.44 2.34 -16.94
C PHE A 63 5.90 3.60 -16.27
N LEU A 64 6.67 4.69 -16.26
CA LEU A 64 6.28 5.97 -15.65
C LEU A 64 5.08 6.63 -16.34
N LYS A 65 4.81 6.30 -17.60
CA LYS A 65 3.64 6.80 -18.34
C LYS A 65 2.38 5.95 -18.13
N GLY A 66 2.47 4.77 -17.53
CA GLY A 66 1.31 3.92 -17.25
C GLY A 66 0.66 3.25 -18.48
N TYR A 67 1.30 3.26 -19.65
CA TYR A 67 0.71 2.75 -20.91
C TYR A 67 0.26 1.28 -20.87
N HIS A 68 0.81 0.48 -19.95
CA HIS A 68 0.40 -0.91 -19.76
C HIS A 68 -1.05 -1.06 -19.29
N PHE A 69 -1.59 -0.09 -18.54
CA PHE A 69 -2.99 -0.08 -18.14
C PHE A 69 -3.93 0.10 -19.33
N ASP A 70 -3.59 1.03 -20.23
CA ASP A 70 -4.37 1.29 -21.45
C ASP A 70 -4.38 0.09 -22.40
N ILE A 71 -3.25 -0.60 -22.54
CA ILE A 71 -3.09 -1.73 -23.46
C ILE A 71 -3.84 -2.96 -22.96
N SER A 72 -3.73 -3.27 -21.66
CA SER A 72 -4.32 -4.48 -21.10
C SER A 72 -5.80 -4.32 -20.73
N ASN A 73 -6.23 -3.10 -20.39
CA ASN A 73 -7.48 -2.83 -19.67
C ASN A 73 -7.62 -3.74 -18.42
N LYS A 74 -6.48 -4.01 -17.77
CA LYS A 74 -6.36 -4.80 -16.54
C LYS A 74 -5.70 -3.99 -15.44
N LEU A 75 -6.14 -4.25 -14.21
CA LEU A 75 -5.60 -3.63 -12.99
C LEU A 75 -5.34 -4.72 -11.94
N TYR A 76 -4.19 -5.38 -12.01
CA TYR A 76 -3.81 -6.50 -11.13
C TYR A 76 -3.26 -6.04 -9.80
N VAL A 77 -2.35 -5.04 -9.76
CA VAL A 77 -1.77 -4.37 -8.58
C VAL A 77 -2.04 -5.10 -7.25
N PRO A 78 -1.36 -6.24 -7.01
CA PRO A 78 -1.72 -7.16 -5.94
C PRO A 78 -1.54 -6.60 -4.55
N PHE A 79 -0.63 -5.64 -4.35
CA PHE A 79 -0.39 -5.02 -3.04
C PHE A 79 -1.43 -3.97 -2.69
N HIS A 80 -2.08 -3.36 -3.68
CA HIS A 80 -3.17 -2.41 -3.46
C HIS A 80 -4.48 -3.11 -3.06
N ALA A 81 -4.54 -3.56 -1.80
CA ALA A 81 -5.66 -4.33 -1.29
C ALA A 81 -6.18 -3.84 0.07
N TRP A 82 -7.47 -3.51 0.15
CA TRP A 82 -8.15 -3.22 1.42
C TRP A 82 -8.11 -4.43 2.37
N GLU A 83 -8.05 -5.64 1.83
CA GLU A 83 -7.94 -6.88 2.59
C GLU A 83 -6.68 -6.89 3.47
N TYR A 84 -5.56 -6.32 3.01
CA TYR A 84 -4.34 -6.23 3.84
C TYR A 84 -4.50 -5.31 5.03
N VAL A 85 -5.23 -4.20 4.88
CA VAL A 85 -5.55 -3.29 5.99
C VAL A 85 -6.34 -4.03 7.08
N VAL A 86 -7.33 -4.84 6.68
CA VAL A 86 -8.13 -5.64 7.63
C VAL A 86 -7.26 -6.68 8.33
N ILE A 87 -6.42 -7.41 7.58
CA ILE A 87 -5.52 -8.43 8.13
C ILE A 87 -4.53 -7.81 9.12
N LEU A 88 -3.92 -6.67 8.78
CA LEU A 88 -2.95 -5.99 9.64
C LEU A 88 -3.60 -5.42 10.91
N ASN A 89 -4.85 -4.95 10.84
CA ASN A 89 -5.61 -4.57 12.03
C ASN A 89 -5.83 -5.75 12.98
N ILE A 90 -6.21 -6.92 12.45
CA ILE A 90 -6.39 -8.14 13.25
C ILE A 90 -5.06 -8.54 13.91
N LEU A 91 -3.96 -8.52 13.15
CA LEU A 91 -2.62 -8.82 13.67
C LEU A 91 -2.21 -7.83 14.76
N TYR A 92 -2.47 -6.54 14.58
CA TYR A 92 -2.19 -5.51 15.57
C TYR A 92 -2.92 -5.81 16.90
N ILE A 93 -4.23 -6.05 16.85
CA ILE A 93 -5.05 -6.38 18.04
C ILE A 93 -4.50 -7.63 18.74
N TYR A 94 -4.16 -8.67 17.96
CA TYR A 94 -3.60 -9.91 18.51
C TYR A 94 -2.27 -9.67 19.25
N PHE A 95 -1.32 -8.98 18.62
CA PHE A 95 -0.02 -8.71 19.23
C PHE A 95 -0.10 -7.71 20.39
N GLU A 96 -1.06 -6.79 20.37
CA GLU A 96 -1.27 -5.82 21.44
C GLU A 96 -1.71 -6.54 22.72
N LYS A 97 -2.65 -7.50 22.58
CA LYS A 97 -3.06 -8.36 23.70
C LYS A 97 -1.89 -9.16 24.26
N LYS A 98 -1.04 -9.74 23.41
CA LYS A 98 0.16 -10.49 23.85
C LYS A 98 1.18 -9.59 24.55
N TRP A 99 1.36 -8.37 24.06
CA TRP A 99 2.24 -7.39 24.68
C TRP A 99 1.73 -6.98 26.07
N LYS A 100 0.44 -6.69 26.22
CA LYS A 100 -0.18 -6.33 27.51
C LYS A 100 0.02 -7.44 28.57
N GLN A 101 -0.01 -8.70 28.15
CA GLN A 101 0.20 -9.86 29.03
C GLN A 101 1.67 -10.07 29.42
N LYS A 102 2.59 -10.09 28.44
CA LYS A 102 3.97 -10.50 28.68
C LYS A 102 4.94 -9.33 28.89
N LYS A 103 4.59 -8.13 28.42
CA LYS A 103 5.39 -6.89 28.44
C LYS A 103 6.80 -7.02 27.83
N VAL A 104 7.00 -7.96 26.90
CA VAL A 104 8.29 -8.19 26.23
C VAL A 104 8.56 -7.14 25.16
N ALA A 105 9.80 -6.64 25.10
CA ALA A 105 10.23 -5.58 24.18
C ALA A 105 10.02 -5.91 22.69
N VAL A 106 10.15 -7.18 22.30
CA VAL A 106 9.95 -7.62 20.90
C VAL A 106 8.55 -7.29 20.39
N PHE A 107 7.52 -7.36 21.25
CA PHE A 107 6.16 -7.03 20.83
C PHE A 107 6.00 -5.54 20.52
N LYS A 108 6.75 -4.64 21.16
CA LYS A 108 6.73 -3.21 20.78
C LYS A 108 7.29 -2.99 19.37
N ILE A 109 8.32 -3.75 18.99
CA ILE A 109 8.89 -3.70 17.63
C ILE A 109 7.86 -4.18 16.62
N ILE A 110 7.21 -5.31 16.89
CA ILE A 110 6.15 -5.86 16.04
C ILE A 110 4.97 -4.89 15.93
N LEU A 111 4.50 -4.34 17.05
CA LEU A 111 3.38 -3.39 17.06
C LEU A 111 3.70 -2.11 16.28
N ALA A 112 4.90 -1.56 16.45
CA ALA A 112 5.35 -0.40 15.68
C ALA A 112 5.37 -0.72 14.18
N PHE A 113 5.93 -1.86 13.79
CA PHE A 113 5.99 -2.28 12.40
C PHE A 113 4.60 -2.48 11.80
N VAL A 114 3.74 -3.28 12.46
CA VAL A 114 2.40 -3.60 11.96
C VAL A 114 1.54 -2.34 11.87
N LEU A 115 1.56 -1.48 12.88
CA LEU A 115 0.78 -0.24 12.85
C LEU A 115 1.24 0.71 11.74
N ALA A 116 2.55 0.91 11.61
CA ALA A 116 3.11 1.79 10.57
C ALA A 116 2.86 1.24 9.16
N LEU A 117 3.02 -0.08 8.95
CA LEU A 117 2.69 -0.72 7.67
C LEU A 117 1.22 -0.54 7.32
N ASN A 118 0.33 -0.80 8.29
CA ASN A 118 -1.11 -0.69 8.11
C ASN A 118 -1.54 0.74 7.75
N LEU A 119 -1.05 1.73 8.51
CA LEU A 119 -1.35 3.13 8.25
C LEU A 119 -0.75 3.59 6.91
N GLY A 120 0.45 3.12 6.56
CA GLY A 120 1.07 3.37 5.25
C GLY A 120 0.16 2.91 4.11
N ILE A 121 -0.20 1.63 4.09
CA ILE A 121 -1.09 1.04 3.07
C ILE A 121 -2.44 1.77 3.05
N TYR A 122 -3.06 1.96 4.22
CA TYR A 122 -4.34 2.63 4.33
C TYR A 122 -4.29 4.05 3.73
N SER A 123 -3.30 4.84 4.10
CA SER A 123 -3.16 6.21 3.61
C SER A 123 -2.90 6.25 2.11
N HIS A 124 -2.07 5.35 1.60
CA HIS A 124 -1.77 5.21 0.19
C HIS A 124 -3.06 4.92 -0.60
N LEU A 125 -3.81 3.88 -0.22
CA LEU A 125 -5.08 3.51 -0.87
C LEU A 125 -6.12 4.63 -0.81
N ILE A 126 -6.22 5.36 0.30
CA ILE A 126 -7.12 6.50 0.42
C ILE A 126 -6.74 7.60 -0.58
N ILE A 127 -5.46 7.99 -0.62
CA ILE A 127 -4.97 9.04 -1.52
C ILE A 127 -5.26 8.64 -2.96
N ASP A 128 -4.90 7.41 -3.33
CA ASP A 128 -5.11 6.84 -4.65
C ASP A 128 -6.58 6.80 -5.06
N THR A 129 -7.47 6.38 -4.14
CA THR A 129 -8.92 6.34 -4.39
C THR A 129 -9.43 7.73 -4.79
N PHE A 130 -8.98 8.77 -4.09
CA PHE A 130 -9.41 10.14 -4.37
C PHE A 130 -8.71 10.78 -5.57
N SER A 131 -7.40 10.57 -5.73
CA SER A 131 -6.62 11.22 -6.79
C SER A 131 -6.85 10.60 -8.16
N ASN A 132 -7.12 9.29 -8.20
CA ASN A 132 -7.23 8.50 -9.43
C ASN A 132 -8.69 8.15 -9.75
N GLY A 133 -9.67 8.58 -8.93
CA GLY A 133 -11.09 8.35 -9.19
C GLY A 133 -11.49 6.87 -9.15
N VAL A 134 -10.72 6.05 -8.44
CA VAL A 134 -10.99 4.62 -8.25
C VAL A 134 -12.24 4.49 -7.36
N GLU A 135 -13.14 3.56 -7.68
CA GLU A 135 -14.29 3.30 -6.82
C GLU A 135 -13.84 2.81 -5.44
N SER A 136 -14.63 3.01 -4.40
CA SER A 136 -14.24 2.63 -3.02
C SER A 136 -13.86 1.15 -2.88
N PHE A 137 -14.46 0.26 -3.70
CA PHE A 137 -14.14 -1.16 -3.75
C PHE A 137 -13.14 -1.53 -4.85
N GLY A 138 -12.66 -0.56 -5.64
CA GLY A 138 -11.78 -0.81 -6.78
C GLY A 138 -10.43 -1.42 -6.37
N TYR A 139 -9.96 -1.13 -5.16
CA TYR A 139 -8.80 -1.79 -4.55
C TYR A 139 -9.14 -3.03 -3.71
N SER A 140 -10.35 -3.59 -3.75
CA SER A 140 -10.57 -4.94 -3.20
C SER A 140 -10.04 -5.98 -4.18
N LEU A 141 -9.12 -6.84 -3.73
CA LEU A 141 -8.63 -7.97 -4.52
C LEU A 141 -9.75 -8.93 -4.89
N ILE A 142 -10.67 -9.18 -3.94
CA ILE A 142 -11.82 -10.06 -4.17
C ILE A 142 -12.73 -9.46 -5.25
N TYR A 143 -13.07 -8.17 -5.12
CA TYR A 143 -13.91 -7.48 -6.11
C TYR A 143 -13.26 -7.48 -7.50
N ARG A 144 -11.95 -7.18 -7.59
CA ARG A 144 -11.21 -7.23 -8.84
C ARG A 144 -11.18 -8.64 -9.43
N ALA A 145 -10.92 -9.67 -8.63
CA ALA A 145 -10.93 -11.06 -9.10
C ALA A 145 -12.30 -11.48 -9.66
N LEU A 146 -13.40 -11.13 -8.96
CA LEU A 146 -14.77 -11.38 -9.44
C LEU A 146 -15.07 -10.66 -10.76
N ASN A 147 -14.49 -9.48 -10.96
CA ASN A 147 -14.60 -8.71 -12.20
C ASN A 147 -13.47 -8.99 -13.22
N LYS A 148 -12.69 -10.06 -13.02
CA LYS A 148 -11.58 -10.48 -13.89
C LYS A 148 -10.55 -9.35 -14.13
N PHE A 149 -10.32 -8.53 -13.09
CA PHE A 149 -9.38 -7.42 -13.03
C PHE A 149 -9.60 -6.34 -14.09
N ARG A 150 -10.82 -6.18 -14.62
CA ARG A 150 -11.13 -5.14 -15.61
C ARG A 150 -11.07 -3.74 -14.99
N SER A 151 -10.22 -2.86 -15.52
CA SER A 151 -10.08 -1.46 -15.05
C SER A 151 -11.39 -0.69 -15.17
N ASP A 152 -12.13 -0.86 -16.28
CA ASP A 152 -13.42 -0.21 -16.54
C ASP A 152 -14.57 -0.62 -15.57
N LYS A 153 -14.32 -1.57 -14.67
CA LYS A 153 -15.26 -2.01 -13.62
C LYS A 153 -14.91 -1.52 -12.22
N VAL A 154 -13.75 -0.89 -12.06
CA VAL A 154 -13.16 -0.56 -10.76
C VAL A 154 -12.69 0.89 -10.66
N SER A 155 -12.54 1.58 -11.79
CA SER A 155 -12.25 3.00 -11.87
C SER A 155 -13.21 3.68 -12.87
N ASN A 156 -13.59 4.92 -12.57
CA ASN A 156 -14.44 5.75 -13.46
C ASN A 156 -13.67 6.31 -14.65
#